data_AF-A0A0Q7DCJ6-F1
#
_entry.id   AF-A0A0Q7DCJ6-F1
#
_cell.length_a   1.000
_cell.length_b   1.000
_cell.length_c   1.000
_cell.angle_alpha   90.00
_cell.angle_beta   90.00
_cell.angle_gamma   90.00
#
_symmetry.space_group_name_H-M   'P 1'
#
loop_
_entity.id
_entity.type
_entity.pdbx_description
1 polymer ?
#
loop_
_entity_poly.entity_id
_entity_poly.type
_entity_poly.pdbx_seq_one_letter_code
_entity_poly.pdbx_strand_id
1 'polypeptide(L)'
;MTATSPIAWTGTRPAQTHNSGGNRRREGRMRLLKALRGPGVLIWSDGWVPVTYELDVFQLGSACVASGALQGDLDKLAALFQLDVACATRLRTADGWEVDVDLIGLEGDAASFDVTSALDESALRRIG
;
A
#
# COMPACT_ATOMS: atom_id res chain seq x y z
N MET A 1 -31.18 -75.85 5.92
CA MET A 1 -31.26 -75.08 4.66
C MET A 1 -31.08 -73.62 5.07
N THR A 2 -30.06 -72.85 4.72
CA THR A 2 -29.06 -72.92 3.64
C THR A 2 -27.93 -71.96 4.06
N ALA A 3 -26.69 -72.30 3.71
CA ALA A 3 -25.50 -71.50 4.00
C ALA A 3 -25.52 -70.15 3.24
N THR A 4 -25.06 -69.09 3.90
CA THR A 4 -24.79 -67.80 3.24
C THR A 4 -23.34 -67.39 3.55
N SER A 5 -22.52 -67.48 2.51
CA SER A 5 -21.11 -67.08 2.46
C SER A 5 -20.92 -65.56 2.65
N PRO A 6 -19.79 -65.09 3.21
CA PRO A 6 -19.38 -63.71 3.07
C PRO A 6 -18.75 -63.47 1.68
N ILE A 7 -19.29 -62.49 0.95
CA ILE A 7 -18.75 -62.03 -0.33
C ILE A 7 -17.51 -61.18 -0.06
N ALA A 8 -16.37 -61.62 -0.59
CA ALA A 8 -15.15 -60.83 -0.67
C ALA A 8 -15.34 -59.68 -1.67
N TRP A 9 -15.15 -58.44 -1.20
CA TRP A 9 -15.09 -57.26 -2.06
C TRP A 9 -13.65 -57.01 -2.50
N THR A 10 -13.29 -57.54 -3.66
CA THR A 10 -12.14 -57.08 -4.45
C THR A 10 -12.67 -56.14 -5.54
N GLY A 11 -12.67 -54.85 -5.23
CA GLY A 11 -13.01 -53.79 -6.16
C GLY A 11 -11.97 -52.69 -6.12
N THR A 12 -11.06 -52.72 -7.08
CA THR A 12 -10.00 -51.74 -7.36
C THR A 12 -10.58 -50.32 -7.34
N ARG A 13 -10.09 -49.48 -6.42
CA ARG A 13 -10.41 -48.04 -6.41
C ARG A 13 -9.91 -47.41 -7.72
N PRO A 14 -10.76 -46.71 -8.49
CA PRO A 14 -10.25 -45.87 -9.57
C PRO A 14 -9.40 -44.76 -8.94
N ALA A 15 -8.22 -44.54 -9.51
CA ALA A 15 -7.40 -43.38 -9.23
C ALA A 15 -8.23 -42.13 -9.58
N GLN A 16 -8.81 -41.47 -8.58
CA GLN A 16 -9.30 -40.12 -8.73
C GLN A 16 -8.08 -39.22 -8.91
N THR A 17 -7.77 -38.90 -10.16
CA THR A 17 -7.10 -37.66 -10.53
C THR A 17 -8.03 -36.50 -10.17
N HIS A 18 -8.05 -36.12 -8.90
CA HIS A 18 -8.44 -34.77 -8.54
C HIS A 18 -7.23 -33.87 -8.82
N ASN A 19 -7.35 -33.23 -9.97
CA ASN A 19 -6.61 -32.07 -10.40
C ASN A 19 -6.86 -30.93 -9.40
N SER A 20 -6.30 -31.04 -8.20
CA SER A 20 -6.24 -29.92 -7.26
C SER A 20 -5.09 -29.04 -7.72
N GLY A 21 -5.39 -28.23 -8.74
CA GLY A 21 -4.65 -27.02 -9.01
C GLY A 21 -4.55 -26.28 -7.69
N GLY A 22 -3.39 -26.41 -7.04
CA GLY A 22 -3.03 -25.63 -5.88
C GLY A 22 -2.95 -24.19 -6.34
N ASN A 23 -4.09 -23.51 -6.36
CA ASN A 23 -4.19 -22.08 -6.29
C ASN A 23 -3.63 -21.70 -4.91
N ARG A 24 -2.29 -21.79 -4.80
CA ARG A 24 -1.54 -21.08 -3.78
C ARG A 24 -1.92 -19.65 -4.01
N ARG A 25 -2.89 -19.17 -3.23
CA ARG A 25 -3.05 -17.75 -2.95
C ARG A 25 -1.65 -17.28 -2.62
N ARG A 26 -1.00 -16.62 -3.58
CA ARG A 26 0.22 -15.87 -3.31
C ARG A 26 -0.28 -14.77 -2.40
N GLU A 27 -0.23 -15.01 -1.10
CA GLU A 27 -0.15 -13.94 -0.12
C GLU A 27 1.03 -13.09 -0.59
N GLY A 28 0.70 -12.02 -1.31
CA GLY A 28 1.69 -11.16 -1.93
C GLY A 28 2.52 -10.61 -0.80
N ARG A 29 3.74 -11.12 -0.63
CA ARG A 29 4.65 -10.60 0.38
C ARG A 29 4.85 -9.12 0.08
N MET A 30 4.46 -8.27 1.03
CA MET A 30 4.76 -6.86 0.96
C MET A 30 6.27 -6.70 0.94
N ARG A 31 6.80 -6.05 -0.09
CA ARG A 31 8.23 -5.83 -0.27
C ARG A 31 8.50 -4.35 -0.38
N LEU A 32 9.37 -3.82 0.47
CA LEU A 32 9.91 -2.48 0.28
C LEU A 32 10.71 -2.42 -1.02
N LEU A 33 10.30 -1.57 -1.94
CA LEU A 33 10.98 -1.32 -3.20
C LEU A 33 12.00 -0.20 -3.05
N LYS A 34 11.60 0.89 -2.36
CA LYS A 34 12.40 2.10 -2.25
C LYS A 34 12.00 2.88 -1.00
N ALA A 35 12.99 3.53 -0.39
CA ALA A 35 12.79 4.54 0.64
C ALA A 35 13.39 5.85 0.14
N LEU A 36 12.62 6.92 0.25
CA LEU A 36 12.93 8.25 -0.25
C LEU A 36 12.85 9.22 0.89
N ARG A 37 13.85 10.10 0.99
CA ARG A 37 14.02 11.01 2.11
C ARG A 37 14.52 12.33 1.54
N GLY A 38 13.96 13.44 1.96
CA GLY A 38 14.49 14.73 1.53
C GLY A 38 13.57 15.92 1.78
N PRO A 39 14.01 17.11 1.34
CA PRO A 39 13.17 18.30 1.41
C PRO A 39 12.06 18.25 0.35
N GLY A 40 10.92 18.83 0.70
CA GLY A 40 9.77 18.99 -0.16
C GLY A 40 8.90 20.16 0.27
N VAL A 41 7.76 20.30 -0.38
CA VAL A 41 6.73 21.28 -0.08
C VAL A 41 5.41 20.53 -0.06
N LEU A 42 4.70 20.61 1.06
CA LEU A 42 3.31 20.15 1.14
C LEU A 42 2.41 21.29 0.68
N ILE A 43 1.49 20.99 -0.23
CA ILE A 43 0.60 21.96 -0.89
C ILE A 43 -0.85 21.52 -0.66
N TRP A 44 -1.72 22.45 -0.34
CA TRP A 44 -3.18 22.26 -0.24
C TRP A 44 -3.91 23.47 -0.84
N SER A 45 -5.24 23.43 -0.85
CA SER A 45 -6.09 24.40 -1.57
C SER A 45 -5.74 25.87 -1.31
N ASP A 46 -5.43 26.21 -0.06
CA ASP A 46 -5.24 27.59 0.39
C ASP A 46 -3.82 27.87 0.90
N GLY A 47 -2.86 26.98 0.65
CA GLY A 47 -1.52 27.18 1.20
C GLY A 47 -0.49 26.14 0.82
N TRP A 48 0.72 26.41 1.30
CA TRP A 48 1.84 25.50 1.19
C TRP A 48 2.77 25.69 2.39
N VAL A 49 3.53 24.65 2.71
CA VAL A 49 4.57 24.70 3.73
C VAL A 49 5.77 23.84 3.34
N PRO A 50 7.01 24.32 3.55
CA PRO A 50 8.19 23.48 3.38
C PRO A 50 8.19 22.35 4.42
N VAL A 51 8.54 21.15 3.99
CA VAL A 51 8.59 19.94 4.83
C VAL A 51 9.84 19.12 4.51
N THR A 52 10.26 18.29 5.46
CA THR A 52 11.11 17.14 5.17
C THR A 52 10.21 15.92 5.08
N TYR A 53 10.33 15.14 4.01
CA TYR A 53 9.50 13.96 3.80
C TYR A 53 10.31 12.67 3.99
N GLU A 54 9.59 11.67 4.46
CA GLU A 54 9.97 10.27 4.46
C GLU A 54 8.91 9.47 3.71
N LEU A 55 9.24 8.93 2.55
CA LEU A 55 8.32 8.14 1.72
C LEU A 55 8.87 6.73 1.49
N ASP A 56 8.10 5.73 1.87
CA ASP A 56 8.41 4.32 1.62
C ASP A 56 7.45 3.75 0.59
N VAL A 57 8.01 3.14 -0.45
CA VAL A 57 7.26 2.55 -1.56
C VAL A 57 7.35 1.04 -1.48
N PHE A 58 6.20 0.39 -1.41
CA PHE A 58 6.05 -1.04 -1.26
C PHE A 58 5.35 -1.66 -2.46
N GLN A 59 5.74 -2.90 -2.77
CA GLN A 59 5.04 -3.76 -3.70
C GLN A 59 4.13 -4.72 -2.92
N LEU A 60 2.84 -4.74 -3.25
CA LEU A 60 1.87 -5.69 -2.74
C LEU A 60 1.20 -6.41 -3.92
N GLY A 61 1.71 -7.60 -4.25
CA GLY A 61 1.28 -8.31 -5.45
C GLY A 61 1.68 -7.56 -6.72
N SER A 62 0.70 -7.16 -7.53
CA SER A 62 0.90 -6.31 -8.72
C SER A 62 0.73 -4.82 -8.45
N ALA A 63 0.31 -4.43 -7.25
CA ALA A 63 0.11 -3.03 -6.89
C ALA A 63 1.38 -2.45 -6.25
N CYS A 64 1.60 -1.16 -6.48
CA CYS A 64 2.55 -0.36 -5.72
C CYS A 64 1.75 0.56 -4.79
N VAL A 65 2.10 0.54 -3.50
CA VAL A 65 1.53 1.41 -2.47
C VAL A 65 2.67 2.20 -1.86
N ALA A 66 2.41 3.42 -1.43
CA ALA A 66 3.41 4.19 -0.72
C ALA A 66 2.79 4.96 0.43
N SER A 67 3.56 5.06 1.50
CA SER A 67 3.17 5.69 2.75
C SER A 67 4.40 6.33 3.38
N GLY A 68 4.18 7.29 4.27
CA GLY A 68 5.29 8.08 4.76
C GLY A 68 4.97 8.97 5.93
N ALA A 69 5.98 9.76 6.29
CA ALA A 69 5.90 10.81 7.29
C ALA A 69 6.42 12.14 6.71
N LEU A 70 5.89 13.25 7.21
CA LEU A 70 6.31 14.62 6.92
C LEU A 70 6.71 15.27 8.23
N GLN A 71 7.75 16.10 8.19
CA GLN A 71 8.19 16.94 9.30
C GLN A 71 8.22 18.40 8.86
N GLY A 72 7.60 19.30 9.62
CA GLY A 72 7.62 20.74 9.35
C GLY A 72 6.71 21.56 10.26
N ASP A 73 6.56 22.84 9.96
CA ASP A 73 5.62 23.72 10.66
C ASP A 73 4.17 23.46 10.19
N LEU A 74 3.57 22.42 10.73
CA LEU A 74 2.25 21.93 10.29
C LEU A 74 1.08 22.54 11.06
N ASP A 75 1.29 23.61 11.85
CA ASP A 75 0.26 24.22 12.70
C ASP A 75 -0.99 24.65 11.91
N LYS A 76 -0.78 25.22 10.72
CA LYS A 76 -1.87 25.65 9.83
C LYS A 76 -2.70 24.46 9.33
N LEU A 77 -2.04 23.33 9.13
CA LEU A 77 -2.66 22.10 8.66
C LEU A 77 -3.40 21.41 9.81
N ALA A 78 -2.87 21.48 11.04
CA ALA A 78 -3.54 20.99 12.24
C ALA A 78 -4.89 21.65 12.46
N ALA A 79 -4.97 22.96 12.24
CA ALA A 79 -6.24 23.68 12.31
C ALA A 79 -7.26 23.15 11.28
N LEU A 80 -6.83 22.82 10.05
CA LEU A 80 -7.70 22.26 9.02
C LEU A 80 -8.13 20.82 9.33
N PHE A 81 -7.22 20.01 9.88
CA PHE A 81 -7.47 18.62 10.26
C PHE A 81 -8.52 18.52 11.37
N GLN A 82 -8.49 19.44 12.35
CA GLN A 82 -9.50 19.51 13.41
C GLN A 82 -10.89 19.91 12.92
N LEU A 83 -10.96 20.61 11.79
CA LEU A 83 -12.23 21.06 11.19
C LEU A 83 -12.87 19.99 10.29
N ASP A 84 -12.27 18.80 10.17
CA ASP A 84 -12.72 17.69 9.29
C ASP A 84 -12.94 18.14 7.84
N VAL A 85 -12.15 19.15 7.41
CA VAL A 85 -12.17 19.61 6.03
C VAL A 85 -11.28 18.69 5.23
N ALA A 86 -11.89 17.88 4.36
CA ALA A 86 -11.17 17.08 3.37
C ALA A 86 -10.31 18.02 2.51
N CYS A 87 -9.02 18.09 2.83
CA CYS A 87 -8.07 18.95 2.14
C CYS A 87 -7.26 18.05 1.22
N ALA A 88 -7.50 18.14 -0.08
CA ALA A 88 -6.66 17.47 -1.06
C ALA A 88 -5.24 18.01 -0.93
N THR A 89 -4.34 17.17 -0.45
CA THR A 89 -2.94 17.50 -0.20
C THR A 89 -2.04 16.90 -1.25
N ARG A 90 -1.01 17.64 -1.63
CA ARG A 90 0.00 17.20 -2.58
C ARG A 90 1.39 17.43 -2.03
N LEU A 91 2.23 16.41 -2.10
CA LEU A 91 3.64 16.53 -1.80
C LEU A 91 4.40 16.82 -3.10
N ARG A 92 5.14 17.93 -3.11
CA ARG A 92 6.14 18.22 -4.15
C ARG A 92 7.54 18.03 -3.59
N THR A 93 8.33 17.15 -4.17
CA THR A 93 9.73 16.93 -3.80
C THR A 93 10.65 17.97 -4.43
N ALA A 94 11.88 18.09 -3.94
CA ALA A 94 12.84 19.09 -4.41
C ALA A 94 13.27 18.93 -5.89
N ASP A 95 13.19 17.72 -6.44
CA ASP A 95 13.38 17.40 -7.86
C ASP A 95 12.15 17.72 -8.73
N GLY A 96 11.08 18.25 -8.12
CA GLY A 96 9.87 18.69 -8.81
C GLY A 96 8.86 17.58 -9.08
N TRP A 97 9.07 16.38 -8.54
CA TRP A 97 8.06 15.32 -8.58
C TRP A 97 6.90 15.66 -7.63
N GLU A 98 5.68 15.43 -8.09
CA GLU A 98 4.45 15.75 -7.39
C GLU A 98 3.59 14.50 -7.24
N VAL A 99 3.02 14.30 -6.05
CA VAL A 99 2.17 13.16 -5.73
C VAL A 99 1.03 13.58 -4.80
N ASP A 100 -0.19 13.14 -5.08
CA ASP A 100 -1.31 13.39 -4.18
C ASP A 100 -1.21 12.46 -2.97
N VAL A 101 -1.40 13.04 -1.79
CA VAL A 101 -1.25 12.37 -0.50
C VAL A 101 -2.50 12.62 0.33
N ASP A 102 -2.93 11.59 1.04
CA ASP A 102 -3.91 11.69 2.12
C ASP A 102 -3.15 11.68 3.44
N LEU A 103 -3.32 12.73 4.23
CA LEU A 103 -2.79 12.75 5.59
C LEU A 103 -3.69 11.87 6.46
N ILE A 104 -3.11 10.93 7.17
CA ILE A 104 -3.82 9.95 8.00
C ILE A 104 -3.59 10.17 9.49
N GLY A 105 -2.64 11.02 9.85
CA GLY A 105 -2.35 11.38 11.23
C GLY A 105 -1.50 12.64 11.30
N LEU A 106 -1.67 13.40 12.36
CA LEU A 106 -0.93 14.63 12.62
C LEU A 106 -0.65 14.75 14.12
N GLU A 107 0.63 14.82 14.48
CA GLU A 107 1.10 14.93 15.85
C GLU A 107 2.19 16.02 15.92
N GLY A 108 1.81 17.19 16.43
CA GLY A 108 2.72 18.34 16.53
C GLY A 108 3.25 18.78 15.16
N ASP A 109 4.56 18.67 14.99
CA ASP A 109 5.29 19.04 13.78
C ASP A 109 5.51 17.87 12.80
N ALA A 110 4.88 16.71 13.07
CA ALA A 110 4.94 15.51 12.24
C ALA A 110 3.55 15.12 11.71
N ALA A 111 3.48 14.68 10.45
CA ALA A 111 2.28 14.07 9.87
C ALA A 111 2.60 12.72 9.23
N SER A 112 1.67 11.78 9.33
CA SER A 112 1.71 10.52 8.56
C SER A 112 0.79 10.63 7.36
N PHE A 113 1.17 10.04 6.24
CA PHE A 113 0.40 10.10 5.00
C PHE A 113 0.46 8.82 4.18
N ASP A 114 -0.56 8.62 3.36
CA ASP A 114 -0.62 7.61 2.32
C ASP A 114 -0.68 8.28 0.94
N VAL A 115 -0.05 7.67 -0.06
CA VAL A 115 -0.15 8.12 -1.45
C VAL A 115 -1.44 7.57 -2.06
N THR A 116 -2.27 8.46 -2.61
CA THR A 116 -3.56 8.09 -3.21
C THR A 116 -3.48 7.93 -4.72
N SER A 117 -2.55 8.62 -5.38
CA SER A 117 -2.31 8.46 -6.81
C SER A 117 -1.62 7.12 -7.09
N ALA A 118 -2.03 6.42 -8.15
CA ALA A 118 -1.32 5.21 -8.57
C ALA A 118 0.14 5.54 -8.93
N LEU A 119 1.09 4.95 -8.22
CA LEU A 119 2.50 5.01 -8.58
C LEU A 119 2.76 4.03 -9.73
N ASP A 120 2.85 4.56 -10.94
CA ASP A 120 3.23 3.76 -12.10
C ASP A 120 4.76 3.56 -12.18
N GLU A 121 5.22 2.67 -13.06
CA GLU A 121 6.66 2.43 -13.27
C GLU A 121 7.41 3.70 -13.71
N SER A 122 6.73 4.65 -14.37
CA SER A 122 7.35 5.89 -14.82
C SER A 122 7.65 6.81 -13.64
N ALA A 123 6.73 6.89 -12.67
CA ALA A 123 6.94 7.58 -11.41
C ALA A 123 8.12 6.93 -10.65
N LEU A 124 8.13 5.60 -10.52
CA LEU A 124 9.23 4.89 -9.85
C LEU A 124 10.61 5.15 -10.49
N ARG A 125 10.66 5.24 -11.83
CA ARG A 125 11.90 5.52 -12.58
C ARG A 125 12.38 6.96 -12.46
N ARG A 126 11.48 7.94 -12.33
CA ARG A 126 11.87 9.35 -12.19
C ARG A 126 12.50 9.67 -10.84
N ILE A 127 12.21 8.86 -9.83
CA ILE A 127 12.65 9.15 -8.46
C ILE A 127 14.04 8.54 -8.17
N GLY A 128 14.80 8.07 -9.18
CA GLY A 128 16.12 7.44 -9.03
C GLY A 128 17.18 8.10 -9.88
#